data_AF-A0A7X9BUD4-F1
#
_entry.id   AF-A0A7X9BUD4-F1
#
_cell.length_a   1.000
_cell.length_b   1.000
_cell.length_c   1.000
_cell.angle_alpha   90.00
_cell.angle_beta   90.00
_cell.angle_gamma   90.00
#
_symmetry.space_group_name_H-M   'P 1'
#
loop_
_entity.id
_entity.type
_entity.pdbx_description
1 polymer ?
#
loop_
_entity_poly.entity_id
_entity_poly.type
_entity_poly.pdbx_seq_one_letter_code
_entity_poly.pdbx_strand_id
1 'polypeptide(L)'
;TLYRYANIALHDFYRQLSDREETINATKLFVKSFVESMPTGKINTFANQTLPQAIVVSLRTDRPLNMVSAFEEPIKSDNGYVDKSIEKLFFEYTKYDKILDKPIFTAYLILGDTEVSEIGKSEASLNDLLEDLGKEIEKNIEA
;
A
#
# COMPACT_ATOMS: atom_id res chain seq x y z
N THR A 1 1.06 -16.62 2.46
CA THR A 1 1.15 -15.15 2.34
C THR A 1 -0.25 -14.58 2.24
N LEU A 2 -0.51 -13.43 2.87
CA LEU A 2 -1.82 -12.77 2.83
C LEU A 2 -1.70 -11.46 2.05
N TYR A 3 -2.72 -11.15 1.25
CA TYR A 3 -2.89 -9.86 0.59
C TYR A 3 -3.92 -9.04 1.37
N ARG A 4 -3.57 -7.81 1.73
CA ARG A 4 -4.45 -6.85 2.43
C ARG A 4 -4.58 -5.59 1.58
N TYR A 5 -5.80 -5.06 1.48
CA TYR A 5 -6.09 -3.85 0.72
C TYR A 5 -6.97 -2.91 1.55
N ALA A 6 -6.69 -1.61 1.46
CA ALA A 6 -7.49 -0.54 2.02
C ALA A 6 -7.39 0.70 1.12
N ASN A 7 -8.37 1.59 1.18
CA ASN A 7 -8.33 2.89 0.54
C ASN A 7 -8.95 3.95 1.47
N ILE A 8 -8.60 5.22 1.22
CA ILE A 8 -9.18 6.38 1.89
C ILE A 8 -9.65 7.36 0.81
N ALA A 9 -10.89 7.81 0.90
CA ALA A 9 -11.39 8.94 0.11
C ALA A 9 -10.89 10.25 0.75
N LEU A 10 -9.70 10.73 0.34
CA LEU A 10 -9.05 11.88 0.99
C LEU A 10 -9.87 13.17 0.90
N HIS A 11 -10.59 13.38 -0.20
CA HIS A 11 -11.48 14.55 -0.35
C HIS A 11 -12.62 14.53 0.69
N ASP A 12 -13.25 13.38 0.91
CA ASP A 12 -14.30 13.23 1.93
C ASP A 12 -13.73 13.35 3.33
N PHE A 13 -12.57 12.75 3.56
CA PHE A 13 -11.90 12.79 4.85
C PHE A 13 -11.50 14.21 5.23
N TYR A 14 -10.98 14.98 4.27
CA TYR A 14 -10.71 16.40 4.44
C TYR A 14 -11.96 17.20 4.77
N ARG A 15 -13.06 16.99 4.03
CA ARG A 15 -14.34 17.67 4.31
C ARG A 15 -14.87 17.39 5.71
N GLN A 16 -14.67 16.18 6.22
CA GLN A 16 -15.11 15.79 7.57
C GLN A 16 -14.27 16.44 8.67
N LEU A 17 -12.95 16.56 8.48
CA LEU A 17 -12.07 17.17 9.47
C LEU A 17 -12.02 18.70 9.37
N SER A 18 -12.20 19.25 8.17
CA SER A 18 -12.03 20.67 7.85
C SER A 18 -10.68 21.26 8.26
N ASP A 19 -9.67 20.40 8.44
CA ASP A 19 -8.31 20.76 8.79
C ASP A 19 -7.32 19.93 7.97
N ARG A 20 -6.43 20.63 7.27
CA ARG A 20 -5.49 20.03 6.31
C ARG A 20 -4.39 19.26 7.02
N GLU A 21 -3.84 19.81 8.09
CA GLU A 21 -2.74 19.21 8.83
C GLU A 21 -3.22 17.94 9.55
N GLU A 22 -4.39 18.02 10.20
CA GLU A 22 -5.03 16.86 10.84
C GLU A 22 -5.35 15.77 9.82
N THR A 23 -5.82 16.13 8.62
CA THR A 23 -6.10 15.14 7.55
C THR A 23 -4.85 14.39 7.12
N ILE A 24 -3.72 15.11 6.93
CA ILE A 24 -2.44 14.51 6.56
C ILE A 24 -1.93 13.61 7.69
N ASN A 25 -1.92 14.11 8.93
CA ASN A 25 -1.44 13.36 10.09
C ASN A 25 -2.27 12.10 10.35
N ALA A 26 -3.59 12.20 10.27
CA ALA A 26 -4.49 11.07 10.45
C ALA A 26 -4.33 10.04 9.31
N THR A 27 -4.12 10.48 8.07
CA THR A 27 -3.85 9.58 6.94
C THR A 27 -2.53 8.82 7.15
N LYS A 28 -1.46 9.50 7.56
CA LYS A 28 -0.18 8.87 7.89
C LYS A 28 -0.34 7.85 9.01
N LEU A 29 -1.08 8.21 10.07
CA LEU A 29 -1.34 7.33 11.20
C LEU A 29 -2.17 6.10 10.79
N PHE A 30 -3.14 6.27 9.88
CA PHE A 30 -3.90 5.15 9.31
C PHE A 30 -2.98 4.18 8.57
N VAL A 31 -2.13 4.67 7.66
CA VAL A 31 -1.21 3.80 6.90
C VAL A 31 -0.27 3.06 7.85
N LYS A 32 0.33 3.76 8.82
CA LYS A 32 1.18 3.15 9.85
C LYS A 32 0.44 2.05 10.62
N SER A 33 -0.75 2.38 11.12
CA SER A 33 -1.58 1.45 11.90
C SER A 33 -2.03 0.26 11.05
N PHE A 34 -2.35 0.45 9.78
CA PHE A 34 -2.73 -0.63 8.86
C PHE A 34 -1.58 -1.60 8.61
N VAL A 35 -0.36 -1.08 8.45
CA VAL A 35 0.85 -1.89 8.28
C VAL A 35 1.16 -2.69 9.55
N GLU A 36 1.14 -2.03 10.72
CA GLU A 36 1.52 -2.61 12.02
C GLU A 36 0.42 -3.49 12.66
N SER A 37 -0.85 -3.27 12.31
CA SER A 37 -1.96 -4.01 12.92
C SER A 37 -2.00 -5.48 12.51
N MET A 38 -2.31 -6.34 13.48
CA MET A 38 -2.58 -7.77 13.29
C MET A 38 -3.82 -8.19 14.09
N PRO A 39 -4.69 -9.06 13.55
CA PRO A 39 -5.84 -9.57 14.29
C PRO A 39 -5.40 -10.28 15.57
N THR A 40 -6.09 -10.03 16.69
CA THR A 40 -5.74 -10.60 18.01
C THR A 40 -6.23 -12.03 18.25
N GLY A 41 -6.93 -12.61 17.27
CA GLY A 41 -7.50 -13.95 17.37
C GLY A 41 -6.44 -15.03 17.59
N LYS A 42 -6.51 -15.71 18.73
CA LYS A 42 -5.59 -16.77 19.16
C LYS A 42 -4.09 -16.40 19.14
N ILE A 43 -3.76 -15.11 19.31
CA ILE A 43 -2.37 -14.63 19.37
C ILE A 43 -1.54 -15.42 20.40
N ASN A 44 -2.07 -15.65 21.59
CA ASN A 44 -1.31 -16.31 22.68
C ASN A 44 -0.96 -17.77 22.36
N THR A 45 -1.75 -18.46 21.54
CA THR A 45 -1.56 -19.88 21.25
C THR A 45 -0.67 -20.13 20.03
N PHE A 46 -0.64 -19.19 19.08
CA PHE A 46 0.06 -19.38 17.80
C PHE A 46 1.18 -18.36 17.52
N ALA A 47 1.30 -17.30 18.33
CA ALA A 47 2.32 -16.25 18.19
C ALA A 47 2.45 -15.72 16.74
N ASN A 48 1.30 -15.47 16.09
CA ASN A 48 1.21 -15.13 14.67
C ASN A 48 1.49 -13.64 14.37
N GLN A 49 2.32 -12.96 15.17
CA GLN A 49 2.73 -11.59 14.90
C GLN A 49 3.77 -11.57 13.79
N THR A 50 3.43 -10.98 12.64
CA THR A 50 4.29 -10.92 11.46
C THR A 50 4.27 -9.52 10.85
N LEU A 51 5.36 -9.12 10.21
CA LEU A 51 5.42 -7.89 9.41
C LEU A 51 5.09 -8.17 7.94
N PRO A 52 4.43 -7.22 7.23
CA PRO A 52 4.26 -7.30 5.79
C PRO A 52 5.61 -7.41 5.07
N GLN A 53 5.65 -8.23 4.01
CA GLN A 53 6.86 -8.42 3.20
C GLN A 53 6.97 -7.37 2.08
N ALA A 54 5.84 -6.80 1.66
CA ALA A 54 5.78 -5.70 0.71
C ALA A 54 4.62 -4.76 1.08
N ILE A 55 4.83 -3.47 0.85
CA ILE A 55 3.86 -2.39 1.04
C ILE A 55 3.86 -1.58 -0.25
N VAL A 56 2.69 -1.28 -0.79
CA VAL A 56 2.51 -0.38 -1.93
C VAL A 56 1.45 0.64 -1.55
N VAL A 57 1.78 1.93 -1.70
CA VAL A 57 0.86 3.05 -1.45
C VAL A 57 0.79 3.91 -2.69
N SER A 58 -0.43 4.17 -3.14
CA SER A 58 -0.68 4.94 -4.36
C SER A 58 -1.69 6.04 -4.10
N LEU A 59 -1.34 7.27 -4.48
CA LEU A 59 -2.24 8.43 -4.48
C LEU A 59 -2.81 8.61 -5.89
N ARG A 60 -4.13 8.59 -6.01
CA ARG A 60 -4.83 8.64 -7.30
C ARG A 60 -5.98 9.66 -7.25
N THR A 61 -6.25 10.31 -8.38
CA THR A 61 -7.35 11.27 -8.57
C THR A 61 -8.61 10.65 -9.14
N ASP A 62 -8.52 9.45 -9.69
CA ASP A 62 -9.61 8.78 -10.39
C ASP A 62 -10.44 7.89 -9.45
N ARG A 63 -9.96 6.67 -9.20
CA ARG A 63 -10.69 5.65 -8.47
C ARG A 63 -9.75 4.78 -7.63
N PRO A 64 -10.23 4.25 -6.49
CA PRO A 64 -9.51 3.22 -5.75
C PRO A 64 -9.35 1.96 -6.61
N LEU A 65 -8.18 1.33 -6.55
CA LEU A 65 -7.85 0.18 -7.38
C LEU A 65 -7.28 -0.95 -6.52
N ASN A 66 -7.98 -2.09 -6.53
CA ASN A 66 -7.58 -3.30 -5.81
C ASN A 66 -6.87 -4.25 -6.78
N MET A 67 -5.72 -4.81 -6.36
CA MET A 67 -4.88 -5.71 -7.14
C MET A 67 -5.19 -7.19 -6.90
N VAL A 68 -6.36 -7.52 -6.38
CA VAL A 68 -6.74 -8.91 -6.06
C VAL A 68 -6.69 -9.83 -7.28
N SER A 69 -6.90 -9.31 -8.50
CA SER A 69 -6.79 -10.08 -9.75
C SER A 69 -5.40 -10.65 -9.98
N ALA A 70 -4.35 -10.02 -9.41
CA ALA A 70 -2.99 -10.57 -9.43
C ALA A 70 -2.95 -12.00 -8.86
N PHE A 71 -3.88 -12.33 -7.96
CA PHE A 71 -3.93 -13.61 -7.26
C PHE A 71 -5.13 -14.47 -7.68
N GLU A 72 -5.84 -14.10 -8.74
CA GLU A 72 -6.92 -14.92 -9.31
C GLU A 72 -6.40 -16.30 -9.70
N GLU A 73 -5.30 -16.32 -10.47
CA GLU A 73 -4.55 -17.55 -10.70
C GLU A 73 -3.65 -17.83 -9.48
N PRO A 74 -3.84 -18.97 -8.77
CA PRO A 74 -3.11 -19.28 -7.56
C PRO A 74 -1.60 -19.33 -7.78
N ILE A 75 -0.85 -18.76 -6.84
CA ILE A 75 0.61 -18.81 -6.85
C ILE A 75 1.05 -20.21 -6.43
N LYS A 76 1.84 -20.86 -7.29
CA LYS A 76 2.47 -22.17 -7.01
C LYS A 76 3.93 -21.96 -6.67
N SER A 77 4.37 -22.50 -5.54
CA SER A 77 5.78 -22.42 -5.13
C SER A 77 6.22 -23.60 -4.29
N ASP A 78 7.44 -24.07 -4.58
CA ASP A 78 8.14 -25.10 -3.81
C ASP A 78 9.08 -24.49 -2.74
N ASN A 79 9.43 -23.20 -2.87
CA ASN A 79 10.40 -22.50 -2.02
C ASN A 79 9.79 -21.27 -1.30
N GLY A 80 8.49 -21.34 -0.97
CA GLY A 80 7.77 -20.25 -0.30
C GLY A 80 7.09 -19.27 -1.26
N TYR A 81 6.08 -18.57 -0.76
CA TYR A 81 5.15 -17.82 -1.61
C TYR A 81 5.48 -16.32 -1.76
N VAL A 82 6.40 -15.78 -0.96
CA VAL A 82 6.61 -14.32 -0.83
C VAL A 82 7.06 -13.71 -2.14
N ASP A 83 8.20 -14.13 -2.69
CA ASP A 83 8.81 -13.51 -3.88
C ASP A 83 7.86 -13.52 -5.07
N LYS A 84 7.31 -14.70 -5.40
CA LYS A 84 6.33 -14.84 -6.48
C LYS A 84 5.06 -14.03 -6.26
N SER A 85 4.65 -13.78 -5.00
CA SER A 85 3.49 -12.91 -4.72
C SER A 85 3.80 -11.46 -4.99
N ILE A 86 5.01 -11.01 -4.64
CA ILE A 86 5.47 -9.65 -4.87
C ILE A 86 5.63 -9.42 -6.39
N GLU A 87 6.32 -10.31 -7.10
CA GLU A 87 6.47 -10.24 -8.56
C GLU A 87 5.12 -10.13 -9.27
N LYS A 88 4.16 -10.99 -8.92
CA LYS A 88 2.84 -11.01 -9.56
C LYS A 88 2.03 -9.76 -9.26
N LEU A 89 2.13 -9.23 -8.04
CA LEU A 89 1.49 -7.96 -7.64
C LEU A 89 2.02 -6.79 -8.48
N PHE A 90 3.34 -6.65 -8.59
CA PHE A 90 3.97 -5.56 -9.32
C PHE A 90 3.71 -5.66 -10.82
N PHE A 91 3.76 -6.88 -11.37
CA PHE A 91 3.41 -7.10 -12.77
C PHE A 91 1.95 -6.73 -13.06
N GLU A 92 1.00 -7.12 -12.20
CA GLU A 92 -0.40 -6.76 -12.38
C GLU A 92 -0.61 -5.24 -12.32
N TYR A 93 0.09 -4.54 -11.42
CA TYR A 93 0.02 -3.09 -11.31
C TYR A 93 0.31 -2.39 -12.65
N THR A 94 1.35 -2.82 -13.37
CA THR A 94 1.73 -2.24 -14.66
C THR A 94 0.68 -2.47 -15.78
N LYS A 95 -0.18 -3.48 -15.67
CA LYS A 95 -1.20 -3.74 -16.68
C LYS A 95 -2.30 -2.69 -16.67
N TYR A 96 -2.59 -2.12 -15.51
CA TYR A 96 -3.69 -1.16 -15.36
C TYR A 96 -3.41 0.18 -16.02
N ASP A 97 -2.15 0.54 -16.24
CA ASP A 97 -1.74 1.74 -17.01
C ASP A 97 -2.31 1.77 -18.43
N LYS A 98 -2.78 0.62 -18.96
CA LYS A 98 -3.44 0.55 -20.28
C LYS A 98 -4.90 1.01 -20.25
N ILE A 99 -5.52 1.07 -19.08
CA ILE A 99 -6.94 1.36 -18.89
C ILE A 99 -7.12 2.66 -18.11
N LEU A 100 -6.28 2.90 -17.11
CA LEU A 100 -6.39 4.02 -16.18
C LEU A 100 -5.17 4.92 -16.30
N ASP A 101 -5.37 6.19 -15.94
CA ASP A 101 -4.26 7.14 -15.84
C ASP A 101 -3.28 6.73 -14.74
N LYS A 102 -2.06 7.27 -14.82
CA LYS A 102 -1.04 6.99 -13.81
C LYS A 102 -1.42 7.64 -12.47
N PRO A 103 -1.06 7.01 -11.34
CA PRO A 103 -1.15 7.64 -10.02
C PRO A 103 -0.35 8.94 -9.99
N ILE A 104 -0.77 9.91 -9.17
CA ILE A 104 0.05 11.10 -8.87
C ILE A 104 1.35 10.66 -8.19
N PHE A 105 1.22 9.72 -7.26
CA PHE A 105 2.32 9.20 -6.48
C PHE A 105 2.15 7.71 -6.27
N THR A 106 3.25 6.96 -6.35
CA THR A 106 3.30 5.57 -5.91
C THR A 106 4.64 5.37 -5.24
N ALA A 107 4.60 4.85 -4.02
CA ALA A 107 5.76 4.43 -3.28
C ALA A 107 5.57 3.00 -2.79
N TYR A 108 6.67 2.27 -2.69
CA TYR A 108 6.64 0.90 -2.21
C TYR A 108 7.85 0.60 -1.33
N LEU A 109 7.68 -0.37 -0.44
CA LEU A 109 8.72 -0.91 0.43
C LEU A 109 8.68 -2.43 0.34
N ILE A 110 9.84 -3.05 0.16
CA ILE A 110 10.00 -4.51 0.15
C ILE A 110 11.02 -4.85 1.23
N LEU A 111 10.68 -5.82 2.08
CA LEU A 111 11.54 -6.21 3.21
C LEU A 111 12.70 -7.13 2.79
N GLY A 112 12.52 -7.90 1.73
CA GLY A 112 13.54 -8.79 1.15
C GLY A 112 14.19 -8.21 -0.10
N ASP A 113 14.96 -9.05 -0.79
CA ASP A 113 15.75 -8.66 -1.98
C ASP A 113 15.04 -9.00 -3.31
N THR A 114 13.70 -9.11 -3.29
CA THR A 114 12.92 -9.47 -4.49
C THR A 114 13.02 -8.36 -5.54
N GLU A 115 13.53 -8.69 -6.73
CA GLU A 115 13.53 -7.77 -7.87
C GLU A 115 12.10 -7.59 -8.40
N VAL A 116 11.70 -6.34 -8.62
CA VAL A 116 10.35 -5.98 -9.05
C VAL A 116 10.35 -4.99 -10.20
N SER A 117 9.24 -4.94 -10.92
CA SER A 117 9.01 -3.88 -11.91
C SER A 117 8.97 -2.51 -11.23
N GLU A 118 9.58 -1.50 -11.82
CA GLU A 118 9.55 -0.14 -11.29
C GLU A 118 8.16 0.49 -11.50
N ILE A 119 7.33 0.49 -10.45
CA ILE A 119 5.97 1.06 -10.47
C ILE A 119 5.88 2.43 -9.80
N GLY A 120 6.98 2.90 -9.19
CA GLY A 120 7.03 4.09 -8.37
C GLY A 120 8.34 4.21 -7.60
N LYS A 121 8.36 4.99 -6.52
CA LYS A 121 9.54 5.21 -5.68
C LYS A 121 9.74 4.04 -4.71
N SER A 122 10.92 3.43 -4.72
CA SER A 122 11.33 2.47 -3.68
C SER A 122 11.76 3.23 -2.43
N GLU A 123 11.14 2.94 -1.30
CA GLU A 123 11.42 3.58 -0.01
C GLU A 123 12.30 2.70 0.87
N ALA A 124 13.22 3.33 1.62
CA ALA A 124 14.12 2.64 2.53
C ALA A 124 13.46 2.25 3.86
N SER A 125 12.45 3.01 4.29
CA SER A 125 11.74 2.77 5.55
C SER A 125 10.27 3.19 5.47
N LEU A 126 9.46 2.68 6.41
CA LEU A 126 8.07 3.12 6.57
C LEU A 126 7.98 4.61 6.88
N ASN A 127 8.94 5.18 7.61
CA ASN A 127 8.94 6.61 7.94
C ASN A 127 9.14 7.46 6.67
N ASP A 128 10.08 7.10 5.81
CA ASP A 128 10.33 7.81 4.55
C ASP A 128 9.10 7.77 3.64
N LEU A 129 8.47 6.60 3.54
CA LEU A 129 7.21 6.41 2.81
C LEU A 129 6.10 7.33 3.32
N LEU A 130 5.96 7.44 4.66
CA LEU A 130 4.93 8.27 5.28
C LEU A 130 5.22 9.77 5.15
N GLU A 131 6.49 10.18 5.18
CA GLU A 131 6.89 11.56 4.95
C GLU A 131 6.58 12.00 3.52
N ASP A 132 6.96 11.19 2.54
CA ASP A 132 6.72 11.51 1.14
C ASP A 132 5.24 11.43 0.76
N LEU A 133 4.51 10.46 1.30
CA LEU A 133 3.05 10.44 1.20
C LEU A 133 2.44 11.74 1.76
N GLY A 134 2.92 12.21 2.91
CA GLY A 134 2.43 13.46 3.52
C GLY A 134 2.66 14.68 2.64
N LYS A 135 3.87 14.81 2.06
CA LYS A 135 4.21 15.89 1.10
C LYS A 135 3.34 15.83 -0.15
N GLU A 136 3.09 14.64 -0.67
CA GLU A 136 2.26 14.47 -1.87
C GLU A 136 0.78 14.73 -1.59
N ILE A 137 0.24 14.33 -0.44
CA ILE A 137 -1.11 14.72 -0.04
C ILE A 137 -1.18 16.24 0.12
N GLU A 138 -0.20 16.86 0.79
CA GLU A 138 -0.18 18.31 0.95
C GLU A 138 -0.27 19.01 -0.41
N LYS A 139 0.59 18.66 -1.37
CA LYS A 139 0.58 19.28 -2.71
C LYS A 139 -0.75 19.14 -3.47
N ASN A 140 -1.50 18.06 -3.23
CA ASN A 140 -2.65 17.67 -4.07
C ASN A 140 -4.00 17.74 -3.36
N ILE A 141 -4.05 18.08 -2.07
CA ILE A 141 -5.30 18.24 -1.33
C ILE A 141 -5.88 19.62 -1.64
N GLU A 142 -6.94 19.64 -2.46
CA GLU A 142 -7.72 20.84 -2.75
C GLU A 142 -8.86 20.98 -1.75
N ALA A 143 -9.18 22.22 -1.38
CA ALA A 143 -10.22 22.55 -0.40
C ALA A 143 -11.64 22.53 -1.00
#